data_AF-A0A225VI13-F1
#
_entry.id   AF-A0A225VI13-F1
#
_cell.length_a   1.000
_cell.length_b   1.000
_cell.length_c   1.000
_cell.angle_alpha   90.00
_cell.angle_beta   90.00
_cell.angle_gamma   90.00
#
_symmetry.space_group_name_H-M   'P 1'
#
loop_
_entity.id
_entity.type
_entity.pdbx_description
1 polymer ?
#
loop_
_entity_poly.entity_id
_entity_poly.type
_entity_poly.pdbx_seq_one_letter_code
_entity_poly.pdbx_strand_id
1 'polypeptide(L)'
;MAPPAIRSSDAFALMLQATSPCEPWMFDINSYLKKRNNKTGNCRVCSKQVPWVRDRVSSHKTSGNCTGISPEELEIFRGLKRRRRRTAGW
;
A
#
# COMPACT_ATOMS: atom_id res chain seq x y z
N MET A 1 1.55 -4.56 -49.86
CA MET A 1 2.29 -4.34 -48.59
C MET A 1 1.67 -5.25 -47.54
N ALA A 2 2.35 -6.31 -47.15
CA ALA A 2 1.90 -7.21 -46.08
C ALA A 2 2.28 -6.63 -44.71
N PRO A 3 1.47 -6.85 -43.64
CA PRO A 3 1.83 -6.41 -42.31
C PRO A 3 3.04 -7.21 -41.78
N PRO A 4 3.96 -6.58 -41.02
CA PRO A 4 5.09 -7.31 -40.44
C PRO A 4 4.60 -8.33 -39.41
N ALA A 5 5.11 -9.54 -39.52
CA ALA A 5 4.86 -10.63 -38.57
C ALA A 5 5.37 -10.24 -37.18
N ILE A 6 4.46 -10.20 -36.20
CA ILE A 6 4.77 -10.00 -34.79
C ILE A 6 5.60 -11.20 -34.33
N ARG A 7 6.88 -10.99 -34.01
CA ARG A 7 7.76 -12.06 -33.50
C ARG A 7 7.30 -12.41 -32.09
N SER A 8 7.13 -13.71 -31.84
CA SER A 8 6.68 -14.32 -30.57
C SER A 8 7.50 -13.94 -29.31
N SER A 9 8.58 -13.18 -29.46
CA SER A 9 9.48 -12.74 -28.40
C SER A 9 8.91 -11.64 -27.51
N ASP A 10 7.93 -10.87 -28.00
CA ASP A 10 7.42 -9.68 -27.30
C ASP A 10 6.42 -10.01 -26.18
N ALA A 11 5.71 -11.14 -26.28
CA ALA A 11 4.72 -11.53 -25.27
C ALA A 11 5.37 -11.86 -23.92
N PHE A 12 6.55 -12.48 -23.92
CA PHE A 12 7.28 -12.81 -22.70
C PHE A 12 7.88 -11.56 -22.05
N ALA A 13 8.39 -10.62 -22.85
CA ALA A 13 8.88 -9.33 -22.37
C ALA A 13 7.75 -8.47 -21.77
N LEU A 14 6.55 -8.52 -22.35
CA LEU A 14 5.36 -7.87 -21.79
C LEU A 14 4.90 -8.52 -20.47
N MET A 15 4.96 -9.86 -20.37
CA MET A 15 4.65 -10.54 -19.10
C MET A 15 5.67 -10.24 -17.99
N LEU A 16 6.96 -10.09 -18.32
CA LEU A 16 7.98 -9.66 -17.34
C LEU A 16 7.80 -8.22 -16.87
N GLN A 17 7.28 -7.32 -17.71
CA GLN A 17 6.96 -5.94 -17.30
C GLN A 17 5.72 -5.89 -16.39
N ALA A 18 4.78 -6.82 -16.55
CA ALA A 18 3.61 -6.95 -15.67
C ALA A 18 3.99 -7.44 -14.25
N THR A 19 5.11 -8.14 -14.11
CA THR A 19 5.75 -8.39 -12.80
C THR A 19 6.60 -7.21 -12.37
N SER A 20 6.01 -6.01 -12.34
CA SER A 20 6.60 -4.97 -11.50
C SER A 20 6.59 -5.51 -10.07
N PRO A 21 7.76 -5.64 -9.38
CA PRO A 21 7.74 -5.98 -7.96
C PRO A 21 6.85 -4.92 -7.31
N CYS A 22 5.73 -5.38 -6.74
CA CYS A 22 4.83 -4.51 -5.99
C CYS A 22 5.70 -3.94 -4.87
N GLU A 23 6.21 -2.73 -5.10
CA GLU A 23 7.19 -2.09 -4.26
C GLU A 23 6.71 -2.23 -2.81
N PRO A 24 7.51 -2.73 -1.86
CA PRO A 24 7.09 -2.93 -0.45
C PRO A 24 6.52 -1.65 0.21
N TRP A 25 6.65 -0.51 -0.44
CA TRP A 25 6.20 0.82 -0.05
C TRP A 25 4.88 1.27 -0.71
N MET A 26 4.30 0.47 -1.62
CA MET A 26 2.94 0.63 -2.12
C MET A 26 1.96 0.31 -0.99
N PHE A 27 1.71 1.32 -0.16
CA PHE A 27 0.68 1.27 0.85
C PHE A 27 -0.67 1.05 0.17
N ASP A 28 -1.21 -0.16 0.31
CA ASP A 28 -2.57 -0.48 -0.07
C ASP A 28 -3.47 -0.41 1.17
N ILE A 29 -4.37 0.57 1.19
CA ILE A 29 -5.31 0.76 2.30
C ILE A 29 -6.22 -0.46 2.51
N ASN A 30 -6.50 -1.24 1.45
CA ASN A 30 -7.36 -2.42 1.53
C ASN A 30 -6.70 -3.57 2.31
N SER A 31 -5.37 -3.60 2.35
CA SER A 31 -4.58 -4.56 3.14
C SER A 31 -4.71 -4.30 4.64
N TYR A 32 -5.02 -3.07 5.04
CA TYR A 32 -5.05 -2.66 6.46
C TYR A 32 -6.45 -2.39 7.00
N LEU A 33 -7.37 -1.92 6.15
CA LEU A 33 -8.76 -1.66 6.50
C LEU A 33 -9.71 -2.59 5.77
N LYS A 34 -10.77 -3.00 6.47
CA LYS A 34 -11.98 -3.59 5.87
C LYS A 34 -12.96 -2.46 5.59
N LYS A 35 -13.41 -2.31 4.33
CA LYS A 35 -14.33 -1.23 3.94
C LYS A 35 -15.65 -1.36 4.69
N ARG A 36 -16.10 -0.24 5.29
CA ARG A 36 -17.38 -0.12 5.97
C ARG A 36 -18.32 0.82 5.22
N ASN A 37 -17.83 1.99 4.83
CA ASN A 37 -18.54 2.95 3.99
C ASN A 37 -17.55 3.72 3.10
N ASN A 38 -18.00 4.79 2.43
CA ASN A 38 -17.16 5.57 1.52
C ASN A 38 -16.06 6.39 2.22
N LYS A 39 -16.17 6.63 3.53
CA LYS A 39 -15.26 7.54 4.28
C LYS A 39 -14.47 6.85 5.39
N THR A 40 -14.84 5.63 5.77
CA THR A 40 -14.31 4.89 6.92
C THR A 40 -14.24 3.40 6.64
N GLY A 41 -13.30 2.74 7.31
CA GLY A 41 -13.19 1.30 7.38
C GLY A 41 -12.86 0.85 8.80
N ASN A 42 -12.92 -0.45 9.03
CA ASN A 42 -12.49 -1.04 10.29
C ASN A 42 -11.07 -1.54 10.14
N CYS A 43 -10.20 -1.25 11.10
CA CYS A 43 -8.86 -1.81 11.16
C CYS A 43 -8.95 -3.34 11.18
N ARG A 44 -8.25 -4.03 10.28
CA ARG A 44 -8.28 -5.50 10.22
C ARG A 44 -7.65 -6.18 11.45
N VAL A 45 -6.88 -5.42 12.23
CA VAL A 45 -6.14 -5.92 13.39
C VAL A 45 -6.91 -5.72 14.69
N CYS A 46 -7.36 -4.49 14.98
CA CYS A 46 -8.05 -4.18 16.24
C CYS A 46 -9.54 -3.89 16.08
N SER A 47 -10.09 -4.03 14.87
CA SER A 47 -11.51 -3.80 14.52
C SER A 47 -12.05 -2.39 14.77
N LYS A 48 -11.25 -1.45 15.30
CA LYS A 48 -11.64 -0.05 15.51
C LYS A 48 -11.91 0.66 14.18
N GLN A 49 -12.86 1.59 14.20
CA GLN A 49 -13.14 2.43 13.04
C GLN A 49 -11.99 3.42 12.79
N VAL A 50 -11.55 3.50 11.54
CA VAL A 50 -10.51 4.40 11.08
C VAL A 50 -10.98 5.09 9.80
N PRO A 51 -10.74 6.40 9.63
CA PRO A 51 -10.99 7.07 8.36
C PRO A 51 -10.27 6.37 7.21
N TRP A 52 -10.91 6.28 6.05
CA TRP A 52 -10.37 5.64 4.84
C TRP A 52 -9.35 6.55 4.14
N VAL A 53 -8.30 6.93 4.87
CA VAL A 53 -7.24 7.85 4.44
C VAL A 53 -5.91 7.29 4.92
N ARG A 54 -4.93 7.21 4.01
CA ARG A 54 -3.58 6.67 4.29
C ARG A 54 -2.94 7.23 5.56
N ASP A 55 -3.05 8.54 5.74
CA ASP A 55 -2.49 9.24 6.89
C ASP A 55 -3.13 8.82 8.21
N ARG A 56 -4.45 8.62 8.21
CA ARG A 56 -5.19 8.22 9.39
C ARG A 56 -4.93 6.77 9.74
N VAL A 57 -4.78 5.89 8.76
CA VAL A 57 -4.32 4.51 8.97
C VAL A 57 -2.92 4.49 9.55
N SER A 58 -1.98 5.25 8.96
CA SER A 58 -0.60 5.33 9.43
C SER A 58 -0.51 5.87 10.85
N SER A 59 -1.27 6.92 11.17
CA SER A 59 -1.35 7.45 12.52
C SER A 59 -1.92 6.41 13.48
N HIS A 60 -3.05 5.78 13.14
CA HIS A 60 -3.68 4.74 13.96
C HIS A 60 -2.72 3.58 14.29
N LYS A 61 -1.93 3.15 13.31
CA LYS A 61 -0.96 2.06 13.42
C LYS A 61 0.30 2.46 14.23
N THR A 62 0.73 3.73 14.14
CA THR A 62 1.96 4.19 14.83
C THR A 62 1.75 4.81 16.20
N SER A 63 0.56 5.33 16.50
CA SER A 63 0.30 6.10 17.73
C SER A 63 -0.11 5.24 18.94
N GLY A 64 0.11 3.92 18.89
CA GLY A 64 -0.33 3.00 19.95
C GLY A 64 -1.86 2.79 20.01
N ASN A 65 -2.63 3.36 19.08
CA ASN A 65 -4.09 3.23 19.05
C ASN A 65 -4.55 1.83 18.57
N CYS A 66 -3.70 1.14 17.81
CA CYS A 66 -3.90 -0.22 17.35
C CYS A 66 -3.27 -1.22 18.32
N THR A 67 -4.09 -1.82 19.18
CA THR A 67 -3.63 -2.70 20.27
C THR A 67 -3.08 -4.06 19.82
N GLY A 68 -3.40 -4.50 18.60
CA GLY A 68 -2.94 -5.79 18.06
C GLY A 68 -1.89 -5.69 16.96
N ILE A 69 -1.31 -4.50 16.72
CA ILE A 69 -0.35 -4.34 15.62
C ILE A 69 0.90 -5.19 15.86
N SER A 70 1.34 -5.91 14.82
CA SER A 70 2.58 -6.68 14.91
C SER A 70 3.81 -5.75 14.86
N PRO A 71 4.95 -6.14 15.45
CA PRO A 71 6.16 -5.33 15.40
C PRO A 71 6.67 -5.10 13.97
N GLU A 72 6.52 -6.08 13.08
CA GLU A 72 6.89 -5.94 11.67
C GLU A 72 6.03 -4.89 10.96
N GLU A 73 4.71 -4.96 11.16
CA GLU A 73 3.77 -3.99 10.59
C GLU A 73 4.04 -2.58 11.13
N LEU A 74 4.32 -2.45 12.43
CA LEU A 74 4.66 -1.18 13.06
C LEU A 74 5.91 -0.53 12.44
N GLU A 75 6.96 -1.31 12.17
CA GLU A 75 8.18 -0.83 11.52
C GLU A 75 7.93 -0.35 10.08
N ILE A 76 7.08 -1.04 9.31
CA ILE A 76 6.66 -0.59 7.98
C ILE A 76 6.05 0.82 8.08
N PHE A 77 5.11 1.02 9.00
CA PHE A 77 4.45 2.31 9.17
C PHE A 77 5.37 3.42 9.71
N ARG A 78 6.35 3.07 10.57
CA ARG A 78 7.39 4.00 11.01
C ARG A 78 8.27 4.42 9.82
N GLY A 79 8.64 3.48 8.95
CA GLY A 79 9.36 3.76 7.71
C GLY A 79 8.60 4.71 6.78
N LEU A 80 7.30 4.46 6.57
CA LEU A 80 6.43 5.33 5.78
C LEU A 80 6.37 6.76 6.34
N LYS A 81 6.27 6.92 7.66
CA LYS A 81 6.22 8.24 8.32
C LYS A 81 7.54 9.00 8.18
N ARG A 82 8.69 8.32 8.26
CA ARG A 82 10.02 8.94 8.09
C ARG A 82 10.25 9.43 6.67
N ARG A 83 9.84 8.67 5.64
CA ARG A 83 9.99 9.09 4.24
C ARG A 83 9.19 10.35 3.90
N ARG A 84 7.97 10.48 4.44
CA ARG A 84 7.13 11.67 4.23
C ARG A 84 7.79 12.95 4.76
N ARG A 85 8.57 12.88 5.85
CA ARG A 85 9.30 14.04 6.37
C ARG A 85 10.42 14.51 5.44
N ARG A 86 10.97 13.62 4.60
CA ARG A 86 12.01 13.98 3.62
C ARG A 86 11.45 14.62 2.37
N THR A 87 10.23 14.28 1.96
CA THR A 87 9.58 14.88 0.78
C THR A 87 8.77 16.14 1.08
N ALA A 88 8.50 16.43 2.35
CA ALA A 88 7.79 17.64 2.79
C ALA A 88 8.72 18.81 3.17
N GLY A 89 10.02 18.73 2.84
CA GLY A 89 10.96 19.84 2.99
C GLY A 89 10.71 20.87 1.89
N TRP A 90 10.00 21.95 2.25
CA TRP A 90 10.05 23.25 1.59
C TRP A 90 11.06 24.11 2.34
#